data_AF-L9XBU6-F1
#
_entry.id   AF-L9XBU6-F1
#
_cell.length_a   1.000
_cell.length_b   1.000
_cell.length_c   1.000
_cell.angle_alpha   90.00
_cell.angle_beta   90.00
_cell.angle_gamma   90.00
#
_symmetry.space_group_name_H-M   'P 1'
#
loop_
_entity.id
_entity.type
_entity.pdbx_description
1 polymer ?
#
loop_
_entity_poly.entity_id
_entity_poly.type
_entity_poly.pdbx_seq_one_letter_code
_entity_poly.pdbx_strand_id
1 'polypeptide(L)'
;MDFVRPDAEDDEPDDEPDDGDDPPALEAAGDDGTIDEFADLEAWTVVSGNASLVDEDAGVGETAVRLAAGSDDDGARMVRELPEPLDCSEASPGLAVAPDDTVTVLLQLFDDSGNVLDFRTTVHEADEPRRCNFGIDTAADDVDPTDITTIHVAFFAGEDAEQELLLDDLHLVPRPETGLVTIQFDNGHESIYDEGFPVLEEYGYPATAFVPTDLIRALDDHEGERFTEAQLEELSDAGWTIASHTANAHQLPDLEPDDQADQLAEAREWLEAEGYDDGAGYVSYPVGRYDGSSLEYAAETYDLGFELGYPVQGYVADPARYPRVVDPEVEDAEELLERTAELGGITSLCYYALEGDVVERFEETMALLADHVENGDLEVITLADIESEYVFDADGE
;
A
#
# COMPACT_ATOMS: atom_id res chain seq x y z
N MET A 1 12.36 0.44 13.93
CA MET A 1 13.73 0.83 14.33
C MET A 1 14.01 2.12 13.61
N ASP A 2 14.18 3.22 14.34
CA ASP A 2 14.41 4.54 13.75
C ASP A 2 15.70 4.56 12.93
N PHE A 3 15.59 4.96 11.66
CA PHE A 3 16.74 5.27 10.81
C PHE A 3 17.41 6.54 11.35
N VAL A 4 18.32 6.37 12.30
CA VAL A 4 19.24 7.44 12.70
C VAL A 4 20.22 7.65 11.55
N ARG A 5 20.23 8.87 11.00
CA ARG A 5 21.27 9.38 10.09
C ARG A 5 22.65 8.90 10.58
N PRO A 6 23.48 8.23 9.76
CA PRO A 6 24.89 8.13 10.10
C PRO A 6 25.46 9.55 10.13
N ASP A 7 26.09 9.92 11.24
CA ASP A 7 26.84 11.17 11.37
C ASP A 7 27.78 11.31 10.18
N ALA A 8 27.56 12.34 9.35
CA ALA A 8 28.51 12.74 8.33
C ALA A 8 29.80 13.19 9.04
N GLU A 9 30.83 12.33 9.05
CA GLU A 9 32.18 12.77 9.35
C GLU A 9 32.62 13.72 8.22
N ASP A 10 32.97 14.96 8.59
CA ASP A 10 33.59 15.97 7.72
C ASP A 10 34.91 15.41 7.12
N ASP A 11 34.83 14.73 5.99
CA ASP A 11 35.93 14.59 5.04
C ASP A 11 35.58 15.48 3.84
N GLU A 12 36.13 16.71 3.80
CA GLU A 12 36.08 17.56 2.62
C GLU A 12 36.79 16.83 1.46
N PRO A 13 36.11 16.48 0.35
CA PRO A 13 36.81 16.08 -0.86
C PRO A 13 37.35 17.34 -1.54
N ASP A 14 38.68 17.48 -1.53
CA ASP A 14 39.42 18.33 -2.47
C ASP A 14 39.29 17.69 -3.88
N ASP A 15 38.16 17.88 -4.56
CA ASP A 15 38.06 17.70 -6.00
C ASP A 15 37.26 18.87 -6.60
N GLU A 16 37.89 19.55 -7.55
CA GLU A 16 37.24 20.60 -8.35
C GLU A 16 35.98 20.01 -9.03
N PRO A 17 34.87 20.76 -9.17
CA PRO A 17 33.71 20.26 -9.89
C PRO A 17 34.13 19.96 -11.32
N ASP A 18 34.06 18.68 -11.70
CA ASP A 18 34.15 18.29 -13.09
C ASP A 18 32.96 18.93 -13.80
N ASP A 19 33.22 19.77 -14.80
CA ASP A 19 32.22 20.30 -15.74
C ASP A 19 31.75 19.14 -16.66
N GLY A 20 31.24 18.07 -16.08
CA GLY A 20 30.68 16.89 -16.75
C GLY A 20 29.16 16.97 -16.66
N ASP A 21 28.52 17.01 -17.83
CA ASP A 21 27.09 17.11 -18.14
C ASP A 21 26.13 16.99 -16.93
N ASP A 22 25.31 18.04 -16.70
CA ASP A 22 24.16 17.99 -15.79
C ASP A 22 23.38 16.68 -16.01
N PRO A 23 22.91 16.00 -14.94
CA PRO A 23 22.17 14.74 -15.08
C PRO A 23 20.95 14.94 -15.99
N PRO A 24 20.56 13.93 -16.78
CA PRO A 24 19.43 14.06 -17.69
C PRO A 24 18.16 14.39 -16.91
N ALA A 25 17.34 15.28 -17.46
CA ALA A 25 16.06 15.65 -16.87
C ALA A 25 15.12 14.45 -16.80
N LEU A 26 14.19 14.48 -15.83
CA LEU A 26 13.07 13.56 -15.82
C LEU A 26 12.21 13.74 -17.08
N GLU A 27 11.55 12.67 -17.48
CA GLU A 27 10.51 12.78 -18.48
C GLU A 27 9.29 13.49 -17.86
N ALA A 28 8.58 14.27 -18.67
CA ALA A 28 7.31 14.81 -18.21
C ALA A 28 6.34 13.64 -18.06
N ALA A 29 5.68 13.53 -16.91
CA ALA A 29 4.72 12.45 -16.64
C ALA A 29 3.75 12.31 -17.81
N GLY A 30 3.79 11.14 -18.46
CA GLY A 30 2.86 10.76 -19.53
C GLY A 30 1.45 10.55 -18.99
N ASP A 31 0.55 10.11 -19.87
CA ASP A 31 -0.81 9.71 -19.43
C ASP A 31 -0.75 8.51 -18.45
N ASP A 32 0.32 7.70 -18.54
CA ASP A 32 0.66 6.57 -17.68
C ASP A 32 1.42 6.97 -16.40
N GLY A 33 1.71 8.26 -16.20
CA GLY A 33 2.40 8.77 -15.01
C GLY A 33 3.91 8.49 -14.94
N THR A 34 4.48 7.76 -15.90
CA THR A 34 5.90 7.39 -15.93
C THR A 34 6.78 8.64 -16.08
N ILE A 35 7.81 8.77 -15.24
CA ILE A 35 8.79 9.88 -15.27
C ILE A 35 10.23 9.41 -15.45
N ASP A 36 10.51 8.12 -15.22
CA ASP A 36 11.79 7.46 -15.52
C ASP A 36 11.59 5.95 -15.75
N GLU A 37 11.84 5.47 -16.97
CA GLU A 37 11.88 4.05 -17.35
C GLU A 37 13.23 3.38 -17.02
N PHE A 38 14.12 4.07 -16.29
CA PHE A 38 15.47 3.61 -15.95
C PHE A 38 16.37 3.24 -17.13
N ALA A 39 16.11 3.80 -18.32
CA ALA A 39 16.90 3.54 -19.54
C ALA A 39 18.34 4.09 -19.49
N ASP A 40 18.63 5.05 -18.59
CA ASP A 40 19.95 5.66 -18.41
C ASP A 40 20.40 5.58 -16.95
N LEU A 41 21.16 4.52 -16.63
CA LEU A 41 21.73 4.34 -15.30
C LEU A 41 22.77 5.43 -14.94
N GLU A 42 23.33 6.18 -15.91
CA GLU A 42 24.25 7.29 -15.60
C GLU A 42 23.53 8.46 -14.91
N ALA A 43 22.20 8.53 -14.99
CA ALA A 43 21.37 9.48 -14.23
C ALA A 43 21.33 9.18 -12.72
N TRP A 44 21.77 7.99 -12.30
CA TRP A 44 21.67 7.51 -10.93
C TRP A 44 23.04 7.25 -10.31
N THR A 45 23.24 7.72 -9.09
CA THR A 45 24.42 7.42 -8.27
C THR A 45 24.12 6.28 -7.30
N VAL A 46 24.86 5.19 -7.39
CA VAL A 46 24.77 4.07 -6.43
C VAL A 46 25.59 4.43 -5.19
N VAL A 47 24.91 4.52 -4.04
CA VAL A 47 25.51 4.90 -2.75
C VAL A 47 25.93 3.67 -1.93
N SER A 48 25.15 2.58 -2.00
CA SER A 48 25.47 1.29 -1.40
C SER A 48 24.95 0.14 -2.26
N GLY A 49 25.56 -1.04 -2.13
CA GLY A 49 25.29 -2.19 -3.00
C GLY A 49 25.82 -1.98 -4.43
N ASN A 50 25.12 -2.54 -5.41
CA ASN A 50 25.46 -2.43 -6.84
C ASN A 50 24.20 -2.32 -7.69
N ALA A 51 24.28 -1.60 -8.82
CA ALA A 51 23.20 -1.50 -9.80
C ALA A 51 23.68 -1.86 -11.21
N SER A 52 22.82 -2.50 -12.00
CA SER A 52 23.10 -2.83 -13.42
C SER A 52 21.83 -2.86 -14.25
N LEU A 53 21.92 -2.49 -15.52
CA LEU A 53 20.81 -2.60 -16.47
C LEU A 53 20.58 -4.05 -16.92
N VAL A 54 19.31 -4.41 -17.10
CA VAL A 54 18.85 -5.71 -17.62
C VAL A 54 17.81 -5.52 -18.72
N ASP A 55 17.92 -6.27 -19.81
CA ASP A 55 17.12 -6.05 -21.04
C ASP A 55 15.90 -7.00 -21.18
N GLU A 56 15.86 -8.12 -20.45
CA GLU A 56 14.83 -9.17 -20.63
C GLU A 56 13.71 -9.14 -19.57
N ASP A 57 13.82 -8.25 -18.58
CA ASP A 57 12.99 -8.23 -17.37
C ASP A 57 12.32 -6.85 -17.13
N ALA A 58 12.19 -6.02 -18.18
CA ALA A 58 11.55 -4.70 -18.09
C ALA A 58 10.02 -4.82 -18.15
N GLY A 59 9.33 -4.18 -17.21
CA GLY A 59 7.87 -4.00 -17.21
C GLY A 59 7.42 -2.87 -18.13
N VAL A 60 8.19 -1.80 -18.23
CA VAL A 60 8.01 -0.67 -19.15
C VAL A 60 9.31 -0.40 -19.91
N GLY A 61 9.23 0.09 -21.15
CA GLY A 61 10.41 0.42 -21.94
C GLY A 61 11.21 -0.81 -22.41
N GLU A 62 12.54 -0.66 -22.51
CA GLU A 62 13.45 -1.71 -23.01
C GLU A 62 14.35 -2.32 -21.92
N THR A 63 14.50 -1.67 -20.75
CA THR A 63 15.45 -2.08 -19.71
C THR A 63 14.92 -1.80 -18.31
N ALA A 64 15.25 -2.67 -17.35
CA ALA A 64 15.08 -2.41 -15.92
C ALA A 64 16.44 -2.30 -15.22
N VAL A 65 16.45 -1.87 -13.97
CA VAL A 65 17.64 -1.85 -13.10
C VAL A 65 17.58 -2.98 -12.10
N ARG A 66 18.59 -3.85 -12.10
CA ARG A 66 18.87 -4.75 -10.98
C ARG A 66 19.68 -4.00 -9.94
N LEU A 67 19.09 -3.71 -8.79
CA LEU A 67 19.76 -3.18 -7.60
C LEU A 67 19.99 -4.34 -6.60
N ALA A 68 21.23 -4.55 -6.18
CA ALA A 68 21.61 -5.71 -5.37
C ALA A 68 22.49 -5.33 -4.17
N ALA A 69 22.22 -5.98 -3.04
CA ALA A 69 23.02 -5.92 -1.82
C ALA A 69 23.73 -7.26 -1.62
N GLY A 70 25.05 -7.24 -1.42
CA GLY A 70 25.80 -8.43 -1.05
C GLY A 70 25.78 -8.69 0.44
N SER A 71 26.32 -9.83 0.88
CA SER A 71 26.36 -10.20 2.30
C SER A 71 27.14 -9.25 3.23
N ASP A 72 27.97 -8.37 2.65
CA ASP A 72 28.73 -7.35 3.39
C ASP A 72 27.99 -6.00 3.46
N ASP A 73 26.83 -5.87 2.79
CA ASP A 73 26.00 -4.67 2.74
C ASP A 73 24.75 -4.84 3.61
N ASP A 74 24.38 -3.82 4.39
CA ASP A 74 23.11 -3.79 5.12
C ASP A 74 21.90 -3.54 4.18
N GLY A 75 22.15 -3.39 2.88
CA GLY A 75 21.15 -3.01 1.88
C GLY A 75 21.76 -2.22 0.72
N ALA A 76 20.94 -1.94 -0.28
CA ALA A 76 21.35 -1.19 -1.46
C ALA A 76 20.59 0.13 -1.57
N ARG A 77 21.25 1.15 -2.14
CA ARG A 77 20.68 2.48 -2.34
C ARG A 77 21.22 3.10 -3.62
N MET A 78 20.32 3.68 -4.41
CA MET A 78 20.65 4.57 -5.51
C MET A 78 19.91 5.90 -5.37
N VAL A 79 20.54 6.96 -5.88
CA VAL A 79 20.13 8.35 -5.71
C VAL A 79 20.12 9.04 -7.06
N ARG A 80 19.06 9.81 -7.34
CA ARG A 80 18.97 10.69 -8.50
C ARG A 80 18.84 12.14 -8.05
N GLU A 81 19.80 12.96 -8.41
CA GLU A 81 19.68 14.42 -8.31
C GLU A 81 18.92 14.94 -9.53
N LEU A 82 17.97 15.85 -9.29
CA LEU A 82 17.10 16.38 -10.34
C LEU A 82 17.66 17.72 -10.85
N PRO A 83 17.84 17.89 -12.18
CA PRO A 83 18.34 19.15 -12.73
C PRO A 83 17.30 20.28 -12.65
N GLU A 84 16.02 19.95 -12.52
CA GLU A 84 14.92 20.87 -12.24
C GLU A 84 14.05 20.27 -11.11
N PRO A 85 13.51 21.09 -10.20
CA PRO A 85 12.67 20.58 -9.12
C PRO A 85 11.39 19.91 -9.64
N LEU A 86 10.97 18.86 -8.93
CA LEU A 86 9.76 18.09 -9.18
C LEU A 86 8.67 18.49 -8.17
N ASP A 87 7.47 18.77 -8.68
CA ASP A 87 6.30 19.05 -7.84
C ASP A 87 5.53 17.75 -7.56
N CYS A 88 5.57 17.31 -6.30
CA CYS A 88 4.87 16.15 -5.76
C CYS A 88 3.81 16.53 -4.71
N SER A 89 3.34 17.78 -4.72
CA SER A 89 2.34 18.26 -3.75
C SER A 89 0.98 17.56 -3.90
N GLU A 90 0.61 17.20 -5.13
CA GLU A 90 -0.66 16.54 -5.47
C GLU A 90 -0.44 15.13 -6.06
N ALA A 91 0.77 14.56 -5.89
CA ALA A 91 1.13 13.26 -6.44
C ALA A 91 1.87 12.40 -5.43
N SER A 92 1.66 11.09 -5.52
CA SER A 92 2.42 10.07 -4.81
C SER A 92 3.35 9.35 -5.79
N PRO A 93 4.64 9.20 -5.46
CA PRO A 93 5.57 8.46 -6.28
C PRO A 93 5.38 6.94 -6.09
N GLY A 94 5.64 6.18 -7.14
CA GLY A 94 5.63 4.73 -7.14
C GLY A 94 6.72 4.17 -8.05
N LEU A 95 6.94 2.86 -7.94
CA LEU A 95 7.91 2.10 -8.74
C LEU A 95 7.26 0.80 -9.20
N ALA A 96 7.65 0.29 -10.35
CA ALA A 96 7.48 -1.12 -10.65
C ALA A 96 8.65 -1.91 -10.06
N VAL A 97 8.35 -2.93 -9.26
CA VAL A 97 9.41 -3.68 -8.55
C VAL A 97 9.18 -5.19 -8.56
N ALA A 98 10.27 -5.95 -8.57
CA ALA A 98 10.27 -7.40 -8.39
C ALA A 98 11.49 -7.84 -7.56
N PRO A 99 11.29 -8.21 -6.29
CA PRO A 99 12.37 -8.71 -5.45
C PRO A 99 12.52 -10.23 -5.53
N ASP A 100 13.71 -10.74 -5.17
CA ASP A 100 14.00 -12.18 -5.08
C ASP A 100 13.52 -12.84 -3.77
N ASP A 101 13.17 -12.04 -2.76
CA ASP A 101 12.50 -12.44 -1.52
C ASP A 101 11.66 -11.25 -1.02
N THR A 102 10.85 -11.43 0.02
CA THR A 102 10.07 -10.35 0.63
C THR A 102 10.98 -9.22 1.11
N VAL A 103 10.70 -8.00 0.66
CA VAL A 103 11.48 -6.81 0.99
C VAL A 103 10.59 -5.60 1.25
N THR A 104 11.05 -4.70 2.12
CA THR A 104 10.46 -3.36 2.21
C THR A 104 11.32 -2.40 1.40
N VAL A 105 10.71 -1.80 0.38
CA VAL A 105 11.32 -0.80 -0.48
C VAL A 105 11.03 0.58 0.10
N LEU A 106 12.07 1.42 0.13
CA LEU A 106 12.02 2.80 0.55
C LEU A 106 12.23 3.71 -0.66
N LEU A 107 11.29 4.62 -0.87
CA LEU A 107 11.36 5.69 -1.86
C LEU A 107 11.32 7.01 -1.11
N GLN A 108 12.38 7.81 -1.17
CA GLN A 108 12.47 9.07 -0.42
C GLN A 108 12.55 10.25 -1.37
N LEU A 109 11.76 11.28 -1.09
CA LEU A 109 11.80 12.55 -1.81
C LEU A 109 12.38 13.61 -0.89
N PHE A 110 13.45 14.29 -1.35
CA PHE A 110 14.08 15.38 -0.62
C PHE A 110 13.86 16.71 -1.31
N ASP A 111 13.51 17.73 -0.54
CA ASP A 111 13.49 19.12 -1.01
C ASP A 111 14.90 19.76 -1.03
N ASP A 112 15.02 20.98 -1.56
CA ASP A 112 16.29 21.74 -1.62
C ASP A 112 16.90 22.03 -0.23
N SER A 113 16.12 21.90 0.83
CA SER A 113 16.58 22.06 2.22
C SER A 113 17.03 20.74 2.88
N GLY A 114 16.86 19.61 2.19
CA GLY A 114 17.17 18.26 2.68
C GLY A 114 16.14 17.73 3.70
N ASN A 115 14.94 18.30 3.74
CA ASN A 115 13.80 17.68 4.43
C ASN A 115 13.27 16.53 3.57
N VAL A 116 12.65 15.53 4.19
CA VAL A 116 12.34 14.27 3.52
C VAL A 116 10.87 13.87 3.69
N LEU A 117 10.30 13.33 2.62
CA LEU A 117 9.10 12.50 2.62
C LEU A 117 9.52 11.05 2.35
N ASP A 118 9.26 10.17 3.32
CA ASP A 118 9.56 8.75 3.22
C ASP A 118 8.33 7.97 2.78
N PHE A 119 8.44 7.30 1.63
CA PHE A 119 7.44 6.40 1.09
C PHE A 119 7.91 4.96 1.23
N ARG A 120 7.01 4.05 1.62
CA ARG A 120 7.32 2.63 1.79
C ARG A 120 6.28 1.73 1.16
N THR A 121 6.75 0.56 0.74
CA THR A 121 5.92 -0.57 0.37
C THR A 121 6.63 -1.87 0.72
N THR A 122 5.88 -2.92 1.06
CA THR A 122 6.43 -4.26 1.23
C THR A 122 5.99 -5.09 0.04
N VAL A 123 6.94 -5.72 -0.62
CA VAL A 123 6.69 -6.54 -1.81
C VAL A 123 7.23 -7.93 -1.57
N HIS A 124 6.42 -8.94 -1.86
CA HIS A 124 6.81 -10.34 -1.82
C HIS A 124 7.56 -10.74 -3.09
N GLU A 125 8.21 -11.91 -3.05
CA GLU A 125 8.94 -12.49 -4.19
C GLU A 125 8.09 -12.42 -5.48
N ALA A 126 8.68 -11.90 -6.54
CA ALA A 126 8.04 -11.76 -7.85
C ALA A 126 9.05 -11.97 -8.98
N ASP A 127 8.60 -12.59 -10.07
CA ASP A 127 9.44 -12.87 -11.24
C ASP A 127 9.59 -11.64 -12.16
N GLU A 128 8.61 -10.75 -12.20
CA GLU A 128 8.53 -9.61 -13.13
C GLU A 128 8.14 -8.33 -12.38
N PRO A 129 8.77 -7.17 -12.69
CA PRO A 129 8.43 -5.90 -12.05
C PRO A 129 6.96 -5.54 -12.23
N ARG A 130 6.31 -5.12 -11.15
CA ARG A 130 4.92 -4.64 -11.17
C ARG A 130 4.82 -3.35 -10.39
N ARG A 131 4.02 -2.40 -10.90
CA ARG A 131 3.70 -1.17 -10.17
C ARG A 131 3.21 -1.51 -8.77
N CYS A 132 3.66 -0.74 -7.80
CA CYS A 132 3.27 -0.87 -6.41
C CYS A 132 2.84 0.48 -5.86
N ASN A 133 1.79 0.49 -5.04
CA ASN A 133 1.47 1.64 -4.22
C ASN A 133 2.51 1.79 -3.10
N PHE A 134 3.03 3.00 -2.92
CA PHE A 134 3.84 3.37 -1.77
C PHE A 134 3.05 4.32 -0.86
N GLY A 135 3.03 4.00 0.43
CA GLY A 135 2.41 4.83 1.46
C GLY A 135 3.41 5.75 2.14
N ILE A 136 2.97 6.93 2.59
CA ILE A 136 3.84 7.86 3.34
C ILE A 136 4.06 7.31 4.76
N ASP A 137 5.28 6.87 5.05
CA ASP A 137 5.68 6.28 6.33
C ASP A 137 6.16 7.33 7.34
N THR A 138 6.90 8.35 6.89
CA THR A 138 7.24 9.53 7.70
C THR A 138 7.36 10.78 6.83
N ALA A 139 7.16 11.94 7.45
CA ALA A 139 7.32 13.23 6.81
C ALA A 139 8.03 14.19 7.77
N ALA A 140 9.01 14.94 7.27
CA ALA A 140 9.58 16.04 8.04
C ALA A 140 8.61 17.23 8.08
N ASP A 141 8.44 17.87 9.25
CA ASP A 141 7.47 18.96 9.48
C ASP A 141 7.56 20.11 8.46
N ASP A 142 8.77 20.43 7.98
CA ASP A 142 9.04 21.57 7.10
C ASP A 142 9.30 21.16 5.63
N VAL A 143 8.94 19.94 5.23
CA VAL A 143 9.18 19.47 3.86
C VAL A 143 8.34 20.25 2.84
N ASP A 144 8.97 20.71 1.75
CA ASP A 144 8.30 21.36 0.63
C ASP A 144 8.10 20.37 -0.54
N PRO A 145 6.93 19.73 -0.68
CA PRO A 145 6.69 18.77 -1.75
C PRO A 145 6.62 19.43 -3.14
N THR A 146 6.61 20.77 -3.25
CA THR A 146 6.59 21.46 -4.56
C THR A 146 7.98 21.64 -5.17
N ASP A 147 9.04 21.37 -4.41
CA ASP A 147 10.43 21.67 -4.77
C ASP A 147 11.36 20.47 -4.48
N ILE A 148 10.94 19.26 -4.87
CA ILE A 148 11.73 18.05 -4.70
C ILE A 148 12.93 18.09 -5.64
N THR A 149 14.13 17.95 -5.10
CA THR A 149 15.41 18.03 -5.83
C THR A 149 16.16 16.70 -5.88
N THR A 150 15.79 15.73 -5.03
CA THR A 150 16.52 14.45 -4.95
C THR A 150 15.58 13.30 -4.64
N ILE A 151 15.76 12.19 -5.36
CA ILE A 151 15.01 10.95 -5.18
C ILE A 151 15.97 9.85 -4.73
N HIS A 152 15.65 9.15 -3.65
CA HIS A 152 16.37 7.94 -3.23
C HIS A 152 15.49 6.72 -3.41
N VAL A 153 16.07 5.65 -3.93
CA VAL A 153 15.49 4.30 -3.90
C VAL A 153 16.42 3.41 -3.09
N ALA A 154 15.88 2.72 -2.10
CA ALA A 154 16.65 1.83 -1.24
C ALA A 154 15.84 0.63 -0.75
N PHE A 155 16.55 -0.40 -0.31
CA PHE A 155 15.99 -1.47 0.50
C PHE A 155 17.02 -1.94 1.52
N PHE A 156 16.54 -2.60 2.58
CA PHE A 156 17.40 -3.23 3.59
C PHE A 156 17.55 -4.72 3.28
N ALA A 157 18.79 -5.19 3.22
CA ALA A 157 19.10 -6.62 3.21
C ALA A 157 19.45 -7.00 4.64
N GLY A 158 18.81 -8.03 5.19
CA GLY A 158 19.11 -8.52 6.54
C GLY A 158 20.62 -8.75 6.78
N GLU A 159 21.07 -8.73 8.03
CA GLU A 159 22.49 -9.01 8.35
C GLU A 159 22.95 -10.34 7.71
N ASP A 160 24.08 -10.30 6.99
CA ASP A 160 24.67 -11.42 6.25
C ASP A 160 23.76 -12.02 5.14
N ALA A 161 22.75 -11.27 4.65
CA ALA A 161 21.87 -11.69 3.55
C ALA A 161 22.32 -11.11 2.21
N GLU A 162 22.10 -11.85 1.13
CA GLU A 162 22.13 -11.32 -0.23
C GLU A 162 20.68 -11.08 -0.64
N GLN A 163 20.42 -9.96 -1.32
CA GLN A 163 19.08 -9.61 -1.79
C GLN A 163 19.16 -8.76 -3.06
N GLU A 164 18.27 -9.04 -4.00
CA GLU A 164 18.17 -8.37 -5.29
C GLU A 164 16.77 -7.79 -5.50
N LEU A 165 16.71 -6.62 -6.11
CA LEU A 165 15.48 -5.92 -6.47
C LEU A 165 15.59 -5.47 -7.92
N LEU A 166 14.69 -5.96 -8.77
CA LEU A 166 14.45 -5.33 -10.06
C LEU A 166 13.59 -4.08 -9.82
N LEU A 167 14.06 -2.97 -10.37
CA LEU A 167 13.46 -1.65 -10.34
C LEU A 167 13.15 -1.23 -11.77
N ASP A 168 11.95 -0.75 -11.98
CA ASP A 168 11.50 -0.20 -13.23
C ASP A 168 10.45 0.90 -12.97
N ASP A 169 10.13 1.68 -14.00
CA ASP A 169 8.96 2.55 -14.06
C ASP A 169 8.73 3.38 -12.79
N LEU A 170 9.62 4.34 -12.55
CA LEU A 170 9.37 5.40 -11.57
C LEU A 170 8.26 6.29 -12.14
N HIS A 171 7.13 6.31 -11.44
CA HIS A 171 5.93 6.98 -11.88
C HIS A 171 5.33 7.84 -10.77
N LEU A 172 4.46 8.75 -11.16
CA LEU A 172 3.63 9.55 -10.27
C LEU A 172 2.17 9.21 -10.49
N VAL A 173 1.46 8.89 -9.40
CA VAL A 173 -0.01 8.80 -9.41
C VAL A 173 -0.61 10.00 -8.68
N PRO A 174 -1.81 10.48 -9.07
CA PRO A 174 -2.50 11.52 -8.33
C PRO A 174 -2.69 11.14 -6.87
N ARG A 175 -2.67 12.13 -5.98
CA ARG A 175 -3.03 11.98 -4.56
C ARG A 175 -4.25 12.84 -4.26
N PRO A 176 -5.31 12.30 -3.63
CA PRO A 176 -6.43 13.12 -3.20
C PRO A 176 -5.97 14.26 -2.29
N GLU A 177 -6.36 15.50 -2.61
CA GLU A 177 -6.04 16.67 -1.79
C GLU A 177 -6.72 16.61 -0.42
N THR A 178 -7.97 16.11 -0.37
CA THR A 178 -8.67 15.82 0.88
C THR A 178 -8.26 14.43 1.33
N GLY A 179 -7.83 14.28 2.58
CA GLY A 179 -7.48 12.99 3.15
C GLY A 179 -8.70 12.08 3.25
N LEU A 180 -8.56 10.84 2.78
CA LEU A 180 -9.64 9.85 2.72
C LEU A 180 -9.32 8.68 3.65
N VAL A 181 -10.34 8.14 4.31
CA VAL A 181 -10.20 7.01 5.23
C VAL A 181 -11.21 5.92 4.90
N THR A 182 -10.76 4.67 4.85
CA THR A 182 -11.65 3.49 4.82
C THR A 182 -11.53 2.70 6.11
N ILE A 183 -12.66 2.12 6.53
CA ILE A 183 -12.73 1.27 7.71
C ILE A 183 -13.11 -0.13 7.24
N GLN A 184 -12.30 -1.11 7.65
CA GLN A 184 -12.41 -2.48 7.18
C GLN A 184 -12.32 -3.44 8.36
N PHE A 185 -12.89 -4.63 8.19
CA PHE A 185 -12.77 -5.71 9.13
C PHE A 185 -12.52 -7.01 8.41
N ASP A 186 -11.53 -7.76 8.86
CA ASP A 186 -11.23 -9.07 8.34
C ASP A 186 -11.93 -10.15 9.15
N ASN A 187 -11.97 -11.36 8.59
CA ASN A 187 -12.41 -12.58 9.24
C ASN A 187 -13.91 -12.64 9.63
N GLY A 188 -14.65 -11.55 9.67
CA GLY A 188 -16.05 -11.55 10.05
C GLY A 188 -16.30 -12.13 11.45
N HIS A 189 -15.47 -11.72 12.41
CA HIS A 189 -15.66 -12.06 13.82
C HIS A 189 -16.94 -11.45 14.41
N GLU A 190 -17.68 -12.20 15.23
CA GLU A 190 -18.94 -11.73 15.84
C GLU A 190 -18.76 -10.46 16.69
N SER A 191 -17.59 -10.28 17.32
CA SER A 191 -17.29 -9.07 18.10
C SER A 191 -17.32 -7.78 17.28
N ILE A 192 -17.10 -7.84 15.96
CA ILE A 192 -17.25 -6.69 15.08
C ILE A 192 -18.72 -6.21 15.07
N TYR A 193 -19.67 -7.14 15.07
CA TYR A 193 -21.10 -6.82 15.12
C TYR A 193 -21.51 -6.34 16.52
N ASP A 194 -21.01 -6.99 17.58
CA ASP A 194 -21.41 -6.67 18.95
C ASP A 194 -20.80 -5.36 19.47
N GLU A 195 -19.54 -5.07 19.12
CA GLU A 195 -18.78 -3.95 19.66
C GLU A 195 -18.49 -2.87 18.60
N GLY A 196 -18.16 -3.26 17.36
CA GLY A 196 -17.73 -2.33 16.32
C GLY A 196 -18.88 -1.62 15.60
N PHE A 197 -19.91 -2.37 15.21
CA PHE A 197 -21.05 -1.86 14.48
C PHE A 197 -21.80 -0.74 15.23
N PRO A 198 -22.09 -0.86 16.55
CA PRO A 198 -22.73 0.23 17.30
C PRO A 198 -21.90 1.52 17.37
N VAL A 199 -20.57 1.41 17.40
CA VAL A 199 -19.66 2.56 17.41
C VAL A 199 -19.72 3.28 16.06
N LEU A 200 -19.64 2.54 14.95
CA LEU A 200 -19.71 3.13 13.61
C LEU A 200 -21.09 3.70 13.30
N GLU A 201 -22.18 3.11 13.82
CA GLU A 201 -23.52 3.70 13.74
C GLU A 201 -23.63 5.06 14.45
N GLU A 202 -22.89 5.29 15.54
CA GLU A 202 -22.91 6.58 16.25
C GLU A 202 -22.37 7.71 15.38
N TYR A 203 -21.33 7.43 14.59
CA TYR A 203 -20.70 8.39 13.68
C TYR A 203 -21.32 8.38 12.26
N GLY A 204 -22.11 7.35 11.94
CA GLY A 204 -22.68 7.16 10.60
C GLY A 204 -21.63 6.78 9.56
N TYR A 205 -20.58 6.07 9.98
CA TYR A 205 -19.50 5.65 9.10
C TYR A 205 -19.82 4.34 8.37
N PRO A 206 -19.60 4.28 7.05
CA PRO A 206 -19.63 3.02 6.34
C PRO A 206 -18.37 2.20 6.69
N ALA A 207 -18.45 0.89 6.50
CA ALA A 207 -17.29 0.00 6.58
C ALA A 207 -17.43 -1.19 5.63
N THR A 208 -16.34 -1.93 5.48
CA THR A 208 -16.32 -3.21 4.75
C THR A 208 -16.02 -4.36 5.69
N ALA A 209 -16.82 -5.42 5.64
CA ALA A 209 -16.54 -6.68 6.31
C ALA A 209 -16.08 -7.73 5.28
N PHE A 210 -14.80 -8.08 5.31
CA PHE A 210 -14.25 -9.20 4.56
C PHE A 210 -14.49 -10.51 5.32
N VAL A 211 -15.26 -11.42 4.72
CA VAL A 211 -15.73 -12.63 5.38
C VAL A 211 -15.26 -13.91 4.67
N PRO A 212 -14.82 -14.93 5.43
CA PRO A 212 -14.64 -16.26 4.89
C PRO A 212 -15.99 -16.95 4.74
N THR A 213 -16.44 -17.08 3.49
CA THR A 213 -17.83 -17.45 3.16
C THR A 213 -18.25 -18.83 3.69
N ASP A 214 -17.34 -19.80 3.75
CA ASP A 214 -17.58 -21.15 4.30
C ASP A 214 -17.74 -21.16 5.82
N LEU A 215 -17.32 -20.09 6.50
CA LEU A 215 -17.35 -19.97 7.95
C LEU A 215 -18.54 -19.16 8.47
N ILE A 216 -19.37 -18.63 7.57
CA ILE A 216 -20.63 -17.95 7.93
C ILE A 216 -21.60 -18.94 8.57
N ARG A 217 -22.21 -18.52 9.69
CA ARG A 217 -23.12 -19.37 10.46
C ARG A 217 -24.55 -19.20 9.98
N ALA A 218 -25.21 -20.33 9.71
CA ALA A 218 -26.63 -20.34 9.34
C ALA A 218 -27.59 -20.01 10.51
N LEU A 219 -27.15 -20.15 11.76
CA LEU A 219 -27.98 -19.90 12.94
C LEU A 219 -27.15 -19.25 14.05
N ASP A 220 -27.82 -18.42 14.84
CA ASP A 220 -27.34 -17.89 16.12
C ASP A 220 -27.36 -19.02 17.17
N ASP A 221 -26.35 -19.91 17.09
CA ASP A 221 -25.97 -20.73 18.23
C ASP A 221 -24.87 -20.01 19.01
N HIS A 222 -24.97 -19.99 20.33
CA HIS A 222 -23.99 -19.35 21.22
C HIS A 222 -22.59 -20.03 21.22
N GLU A 223 -22.30 -20.86 20.22
CA GLU A 223 -21.03 -21.59 20.03
C GLU A 223 -20.46 -21.21 18.65
N GLY A 224 -19.97 -19.99 18.48
CA GLY A 224 -19.32 -19.55 17.25
C GLY A 224 -18.61 -18.21 17.41
N GLU A 225 -17.55 -17.98 16.64
CA GLU A 225 -16.77 -16.73 16.67
C GLU A 225 -16.93 -15.90 15.38
N ARG A 226 -17.77 -16.35 14.44
CA ARG A 226 -17.98 -15.76 13.10
C ARG A 226 -19.38 -15.19 12.94
N PHE A 227 -19.60 -14.32 11.97
CA PHE A 227 -20.92 -13.79 11.67
C PHE A 227 -21.94 -14.87 11.32
N THR A 228 -23.20 -14.56 11.64
CA THR A 228 -24.37 -15.26 11.12
C THR A 228 -24.88 -14.59 9.85
N GLU A 229 -25.62 -15.33 9.02
CA GLU A 229 -26.33 -14.76 7.85
C GLU A 229 -27.20 -13.54 8.23
N ALA A 230 -27.86 -13.59 9.38
CA ALA A 230 -28.70 -12.49 9.87
C ALA A 230 -27.90 -11.24 10.25
N GLN A 231 -26.71 -11.41 10.85
CA GLN A 231 -25.81 -10.28 11.14
C GLN A 231 -25.28 -9.66 9.85
N LEU A 232 -24.95 -10.47 8.83
CA LEU A 232 -24.53 -9.94 7.52
C LEU A 232 -25.64 -9.14 6.85
N GLU A 233 -26.88 -9.62 6.88
CA GLU A 233 -28.04 -8.90 6.36
C GLU A 233 -28.22 -7.55 7.07
N GLU A 234 -28.09 -7.50 8.40
CA GLU A 234 -28.21 -6.26 9.18
C GLU A 234 -27.07 -5.27 8.91
N LEU A 235 -25.83 -5.75 8.79
CA LEU A 235 -24.68 -4.90 8.41
C LEU A 235 -24.85 -4.34 6.99
N SER A 236 -25.27 -5.18 6.04
CA SER A 236 -25.52 -4.76 4.66
C SER A 236 -26.67 -3.75 4.55
N ASP A 237 -27.77 -3.97 5.27
CA ASP A 237 -28.89 -3.02 5.36
C ASP A 237 -28.48 -1.67 5.97
N ALA A 238 -27.45 -1.66 6.82
CA ALA A 238 -26.86 -0.45 7.39
C ALA A 238 -25.85 0.24 6.47
N GLY A 239 -25.61 -0.29 5.26
CA GLY A 239 -24.73 0.29 4.25
C GLY A 239 -23.28 -0.20 4.32
N TRP A 240 -23.00 -1.28 5.06
CA TRP A 240 -21.69 -1.91 5.01
C TRP A 240 -21.55 -2.77 3.75
N THR A 241 -20.33 -2.81 3.23
CA THR A 241 -19.97 -3.71 2.13
C THR A 241 -19.58 -5.08 2.71
N ILE A 242 -20.15 -6.17 2.20
CA ILE A 242 -19.76 -7.54 2.55
C ILE A 242 -18.88 -8.08 1.43
N ALA A 243 -17.62 -8.40 1.73
CA ALA A 243 -16.58 -8.73 0.75
C ALA A 243 -15.85 -10.04 1.09
N SER A 244 -14.97 -10.51 0.22
CA SER A 244 -14.33 -11.83 0.32
C SER A 244 -13.09 -11.82 1.21
N HIS A 245 -13.00 -12.74 2.18
CA HIS A 245 -11.75 -13.12 2.84
C HIS A 245 -11.34 -14.55 2.44
N THR A 246 -11.50 -14.86 1.14
CA THR A 246 -11.48 -16.20 0.52
C THR A 246 -12.58 -17.11 1.05
N ALA A 247 -12.74 -18.33 0.51
CA ALA A 247 -13.84 -19.19 0.96
C ALA A 247 -13.66 -19.60 2.43
N ASN A 248 -12.45 -19.93 2.87
CA ASN A 248 -12.20 -20.46 4.22
C ASN A 248 -11.03 -19.82 4.98
N ALA A 249 -10.49 -18.70 4.49
CA ALA A 249 -9.37 -17.96 5.07
C ALA A 249 -8.04 -18.75 5.19
N HIS A 250 -7.85 -19.82 4.41
CA HIS A 250 -6.50 -20.40 4.27
C HIS A 250 -5.56 -19.41 3.57
N GLN A 251 -4.30 -19.43 3.99
CA GLN A 251 -3.25 -18.67 3.32
C GLN A 251 -3.06 -19.26 1.91
N LEU A 252 -3.29 -18.46 0.87
CA LEU A 252 -3.26 -18.92 -0.51
C LEU A 252 -1.92 -19.60 -0.89
N PRO A 253 -0.74 -19.09 -0.46
CA PRO A 253 0.54 -19.74 -0.76
C PRO A 253 0.73 -21.14 -0.15
N ASP A 254 -0.12 -21.54 0.80
CA ASP A 254 -0.07 -22.88 1.40
C ASP A 254 -0.92 -23.90 0.60
N LEU A 255 -1.62 -23.46 -0.45
CA LEU A 255 -2.49 -24.26 -1.32
C LEU A 255 -1.84 -24.50 -2.69
N GLU A 256 -2.28 -25.56 -3.38
CA GLU A 256 -1.91 -25.75 -4.79
C GLU A 256 -2.66 -24.70 -5.66
N PRO A 257 -2.14 -24.30 -6.83
CA PRO A 257 -2.74 -23.23 -7.64
C PRO A 257 -4.22 -23.44 -7.99
N ASP A 258 -4.62 -24.66 -8.36
CA ASP A 258 -6.04 -24.96 -8.63
C ASP A 258 -6.92 -24.75 -7.39
N ASP A 259 -6.42 -25.09 -6.18
CA ASP A 259 -7.13 -24.86 -4.92
C ASP A 259 -7.19 -23.36 -4.56
N GLN A 260 -6.16 -22.57 -4.90
CA GLN A 260 -6.18 -21.11 -4.75
C GLN A 260 -7.28 -20.48 -5.61
N ALA A 261 -7.38 -20.89 -6.89
CA ALA A 261 -8.41 -20.43 -7.80
C ALA A 261 -9.81 -20.78 -7.29
N ASP A 262 -10.01 -22.02 -6.80
CA ASP A 262 -11.28 -22.46 -6.21
C ASP A 262 -11.63 -21.61 -4.97
N GLN A 263 -10.67 -21.33 -4.07
CA GLN A 263 -10.90 -20.48 -2.89
C GLN A 263 -11.38 -19.07 -3.23
N LEU A 264 -10.87 -18.49 -4.32
CA LEU A 264 -11.21 -17.15 -4.77
C LEU A 264 -12.55 -17.13 -5.50
N ALA A 265 -12.76 -18.07 -6.42
CA ALA A 265 -13.98 -18.16 -7.23
C ALA A 265 -15.20 -18.55 -6.39
N GLU A 266 -15.09 -19.56 -5.52
CA GLU A 266 -16.22 -20.02 -4.71
C GLU A 266 -16.72 -18.93 -3.75
N ALA A 267 -15.81 -18.14 -3.18
CA ALA A 267 -16.18 -17.02 -2.31
C ALA A 267 -16.94 -15.93 -3.06
N ARG A 268 -16.46 -15.55 -4.26
CA ARG A 268 -17.16 -14.59 -5.12
C ARG A 268 -18.54 -15.10 -5.53
N GLU A 269 -18.62 -16.35 -6.00
CA GLU A 269 -19.90 -16.96 -6.38
C GLU A 269 -20.91 -16.99 -5.22
N TRP A 270 -20.44 -17.24 -4.00
CA TRP A 270 -21.29 -17.19 -2.81
C TRP A 270 -21.81 -15.78 -2.51
N LEU A 271 -20.94 -14.76 -2.56
CA LEU A 271 -21.32 -13.36 -2.33
C LEU A 271 -22.39 -12.90 -3.33
N GLU A 272 -22.20 -13.19 -4.62
CA GLU A 272 -23.19 -12.90 -5.67
C GLU A 272 -24.51 -13.67 -5.44
N ALA A 273 -24.44 -14.93 -4.99
CA ALA A 273 -25.63 -15.74 -4.74
C ALA A 273 -26.47 -15.24 -3.54
N GLU A 274 -25.82 -14.71 -2.51
CA GLU A 274 -26.47 -14.16 -1.31
C GLU A 274 -26.88 -12.68 -1.46
N GLY A 275 -26.55 -12.04 -2.59
CA GLY A 275 -26.97 -10.68 -2.92
C GLY A 275 -26.02 -9.58 -2.45
N TYR A 276 -24.76 -9.92 -2.18
CA TYR A 276 -23.68 -8.99 -1.85
C TYR A 276 -22.86 -8.61 -3.09
N ASP A 277 -23.54 -8.39 -4.23
CA ASP A 277 -22.89 -8.07 -5.51
C ASP A 277 -21.94 -6.86 -5.41
N ASP A 278 -22.30 -5.86 -4.59
CA ASP A 278 -21.53 -4.62 -4.39
C ASP A 278 -20.16 -4.85 -3.72
N GLY A 279 -19.96 -5.98 -3.03
CA GLY A 279 -18.68 -6.35 -2.40
C GLY A 279 -18.03 -7.60 -3.00
N ALA A 280 -18.71 -8.29 -3.92
CA ALA A 280 -18.20 -9.49 -4.59
C ALA A 280 -16.95 -9.23 -5.44
N GLY A 281 -16.72 -7.96 -5.81
CA GLY A 281 -15.52 -7.47 -6.49
C GLY A 281 -14.30 -7.27 -5.60
N TYR A 282 -14.39 -7.46 -4.28
CA TYR A 282 -13.27 -7.16 -3.37
C TYR A 282 -12.78 -8.38 -2.59
N VAL A 283 -11.45 -8.51 -2.45
CA VAL A 283 -10.82 -9.58 -1.69
C VAL A 283 -9.74 -9.08 -0.74
N SER A 284 -9.76 -9.58 0.49
CA SER A 284 -8.70 -9.37 1.47
C SER A 284 -7.89 -10.65 1.61
N TYR A 285 -6.58 -10.60 1.40
CA TYR A 285 -5.72 -11.78 1.48
C TYR A 285 -5.52 -12.20 2.94
N PRO A 286 -5.79 -13.46 3.32
CA PRO A 286 -5.60 -13.93 4.69
C PRO A 286 -4.18 -13.68 5.17
N VAL A 287 -4.07 -12.92 6.27
CA VAL A 287 -2.82 -12.42 6.88
C VAL A 287 -1.88 -11.69 5.90
N GLY A 288 -2.41 -11.13 4.82
CA GLY A 288 -1.64 -10.42 3.79
C GLY A 288 -0.77 -11.31 2.91
N ARG A 289 -0.92 -12.63 2.93
CA ARG A 289 -0.05 -13.55 2.17
C ARG A 289 -0.66 -13.96 0.83
N TYR A 290 0.13 -13.81 -0.22
CA TYR A 290 -0.14 -14.24 -1.59
C TYR A 290 1.16 -14.68 -2.28
N ASP A 291 1.02 -15.28 -3.46
CA ASP A 291 2.10 -15.60 -4.39
C ASP A 291 1.69 -15.20 -5.82
N GLY A 292 2.55 -15.44 -6.82
CA GLY A 292 2.27 -15.07 -8.21
C GLY A 292 0.98 -15.68 -8.77
N SER A 293 0.66 -16.94 -8.42
CA SER A 293 -0.57 -17.60 -8.85
C SER A 293 -1.80 -16.98 -8.17
N SER A 294 -1.71 -16.71 -6.87
CA SER A 294 -2.77 -16.05 -6.10
C SER A 294 -3.13 -14.70 -6.70
N LEU A 295 -2.14 -13.88 -7.07
CA LEU A 295 -2.36 -12.57 -7.69
C LEU A 295 -2.96 -12.67 -9.10
N GLU A 296 -2.52 -13.64 -9.91
CA GLU A 296 -3.11 -13.88 -11.23
C GLU A 296 -4.60 -14.20 -11.10
N TYR A 297 -4.96 -15.17 -10.26
CA TYR A 297 -6.35 -15.53 -10.04
C TYR A 297 -7.17 -14.41 -9.38
N ALA A 298 -6.58 -13.65 -8.47
CA ALA A 298 -7.26 -12.53 -7.83
C ALA A 298 -7.58 -11.42 -8.84
N ALA A 299 -6.62 -11.05 -9.70
CA ALA A 299 -6.83 -10.05 -10.75
C ALA A 299 -7.87 -10.47 -11.81
N GLU A 300 -8.05 -11.78 -12.02
CA GLU A 300 -9.13 -12.30 -12.89
C GLU A 300 -10.50 -12.32 -12.20
N THR A 301 -10.53 -12.36 -10.87
CA THR A 301 -11.75 -12.61 -10.09
C THR A 301 -12.28 -11.36 -9.41
N TYR A 302 -11.43 -10.40 -9.05
CA TYR A 302 -11.75 -9.25 -8.21
C TYR A 302 -11.25 -7.95 -8.85
N ASP A 303 -11.94 -6.87 -8.54
CA ASP A 303 -11.64 -5.51 -8.97
C ASP A 303 -10.61 -4.85 -8.04
N LEU A 304 -10.68 -5.13 -6.72
CA LEU A 304 -9.68 -4.71 -5.74
C LEU A 304 -9.26 -5.85 -4.79
N GLY A 305 -7.95 -5.98 -4.55
CA GLY A 305 -7.33 -6.88 -3.58
C GLY A 305 -6.61 -6.11 -2.49
N PHE A 306 -6.66 -6.58 -1.23
CA PHE A 306 -6.12 -5.86 -0.08
C PHE A 306 -5.07 -6.67 0.69
N GLU A 307 -3.94 -6.03 0.99
CA GLU A 307 -2.79 -6.63 1.68
C GLU A 307 -2.35 -5.81 2.91
N LEU A 308 -1.39 -6.33 3.69
CA LEU A 308 -0.80 -5.57 4.79
C LEU A 308 0.28 -4.64 4.25
N GLY A 309 0.29 -3.38 4.67
CA GLY A 309 1.38 -2.49 4.31
C GLY A 309 1.18 -1.07 4.82
N TYR A 310 1.73 -0.12 4.07
CA TYR A 310 1.82 1.28 4.47
C TYR A 310 0.66 2.08 3.85
N PRO A 311 -0.22 2.70 4.65
CA PRO A 311 -1.31 3.55 4.16
C PRO A 311 -0.80 4.97 3.84
N VAL A 312 -1.69 5.96 3.75
CA VAL A 312 -1.41 7.32 3.25
C VAL A 312 -0.93 7.29 1.81
N GLN A 313 -1.73 6.68 0.94
CA GLN A 313 -1.38 6.41 -0.46
C GLN A 313 -2.00 7.41 -1.43
N GLY A 314 -1.45 7.46 -2.65
CA GLY A 314 -2.13 8.08 -3.79
C GLY A 314 -3.24 7.19 -4.35
N TYR A 315 -3.59 7.43 -5.61
CA TYR A 315 -4.52 6.58 -6.36
C TYR A 315 -3.98 5.16 -6.47
N VAL A 316 -4.87 4.17 -6.54
CA VAL A 316 -4.52 2.74 -6.61
C VAL A 316 -3.78 2.47 -7.92
N ALA A 317 -2.48 2.19 -7.83
CA ALA A 317 -1.62 1.87 -8.97
C ALA A 317 -1.59 0.36 -9.24
N ASP A 318 -1.83 -0.44 -8.20
CA ASP A 318 -2.02 -1.89 -8.31
C ASP A 318 -3.35 -2.32 -7.67
N PRO A 319 -4.42 -2.48 -8.47
CA PRO A 319 -5.71 -2.90 -7.98
C PRO A 319 -5.68 -4.25 -7.24
N ALA A 320 -4.73 -5.15 -7.56
CA ALA A 320 -4.66 -6.45 -6.90
C ALA A 320 -4.03 -6.38 -5.51
N ARG A 321 -3.36 -5.29 -5.15
CA ARG A 321 -2.52 -5.17 -3.96
C ARG A 321 -2.62 -3.77 -3.34
N TYR A 322 -3.75 -3.51 -2.70
CA TYR A 322 -3.97 -2.27 -1.99
C TYR A 322 -3.61 -2.39 -0.50
N PRO A 323 -2.57 -1.67 -0.02
CA PRO A 323 -2.12 -1.79 1.36
C PRO A 323 -3.06 -1.14 2.38
N ARG A 324 -3.08 -1.73 3.58
CA ARG A 324 -3.81 -1.25 4.75
C ARG A 324 -3.06 -1.58 6.03
N VAL A 325 -3.32 -0.81 7.08
CA VAL A 325 -2.82 -1.08 8.43
C VAL A 325 -3.83 -1.94 9.19
N VAL A 326 -3.36 -2.91 9.98
CA VAL A 326 -4.24 -3.81 10.75
C VAL A 326 -3.99 -3.69 12.25
N ASP A 327 -5.08 -3.55 13.01
CA ASP A 327 -5.11 -3.41 14.47
C ASP A 327 -4.11 -2.36 15.01
N PRO A 328 -4.03 -1.14 14.43
CA PRO A 328 -3.06 -0.15 14.88
C PRO A 328 -3.22 0.19 16.36
N GLU A 329 -2.13 0.53 17.03
CA GLU A 329 -2.21 1.20 18.32
C GLU A 329 -2.82 2.60 18.12
N VAL A 330 -3.42 3.18 19.16
CA VAL A 330 -4.08 4.50 19.05
C VAL A 330 -3.10 5.58 18.61
N GLU A 331 -1.87 5.57 19.14
CA GLU A 331 -0.82 6.52 18.77
C GLU A 331 -0.45 6.38 17.28
N ASP A 332 -0.31 5.15 16.76
CA ASP A 332 -0.02 4.92 15.35
C ASP A 332 -1.20 5.37 14.46
N ALA A 333 -2.44 5.12 14.88
CA ALA A 333 -3.61 5.57 14.15
C ALA A 333 -3.76 7.09 14.14
N GLU A 334 -3.47 7.77 15.25
CA GLU A 334 -3.44 9.23 15.34
C GLU A 334 -2.43 9.81 14.34
N GLU A 335 -1.20 9.33 14.34
CA GLU A 335 -0.16 9.78 13.39
C GLU A 335 -0.56 9.56 11.92
N LEU A 336 -1.22 8.45 11.61
CA LEU A 336 -1.72 8.15 10.27
C LEU A 336 -2.84 9.10 9.84
N LEU A 337 -3.80 9.37 10.73
CA LEU A 337 -4.92 10.27 10.47
C LEU A 337 -4.42 11.71 10.30
N GLU A 338 -3.54 12.19 11.17
CA GLU A 338 -2.91 13.51 11.07
C GLU A 338 -2.16 13.65 9.75
N ARG A 339 -1.33 12.67 9.39
CA ARG A 339 -0.58 12.70 8.14
C ARG A 339 -1.47 12.68 6.91
N THR A 340 -2.53 11.89 6.93
CA THR A 340 -3.53 11.83 5.85
C THR A 340 -4.28 13.15 5.71
N ALA A 341 -4.57 13.82 6.83
CA ALA A 341 -5.21 15.13 6.85
C ALA A 341 -4.29 16.24 6.31
N GLU A 342 -3.00 16.18 6.61
CA GLU A 342 -2.02 17.22 6.25
C GLU A 342 -1.52 17.09 4.81
N LEU A 343 -1.25 15.85 4.36
CA LEU A 343 -0.63 15.59 3.06
C LEU A 343 -1.64 15.10 2.01
N GLY A 344 -2.88 14.82 2.42
CA GLY A 344 -3.86 14.12 1.60
C GLY A 344 -3.56 12.63 1.48
N GLY A 345 -4.19 11.96 0.52
CA GLY A 345 -4.04 10.53 0.33
C GLY A 345 -5.14 9.69 0.96
N ILE A 346 -4.95 8.38 0.91
CA ILE A 346 -5.96 7.40 1.35
C ILE A 346 -5.36 6.50 2.42
N THR A 347 -6.05 6.39 3.55
CA THR A 347 -5.69 5.51 4.66
C THR A 347 -6.75 4.45 4.90
N SER A 348 -6.36 3.19 4.82
CA SER A 348 -7.23 2.05 5.09
C SER A 348 -6.90 1.46 6.45
N LEU A 349 -7.84 1.60 7.38
CA LEU A 349 -7.77 1.03 8.73
C LEU A 349 -8.53 -0.31 8.73
N CYS A 350 -7.87 -1.38 9.17
CA CYS A 350 -8.47 -2.69 9.26
C CYS A 350 -8.33 -3.27 10.67
N TYR A 351 -9.32 -4.05 11.10
CA TYR A 351 -9.30 -4.76 12.38
C TYR A 351 -9.68 -6.23 12.22
N TYR A 352 -9.07 -7.13 12.99
CA TYR A 352 -9.45 -8.55 12.96
C TYR A 352 -10.65 -8.86 13.83
N ALA A 353 -10.47 -8.77 15.16
CA ALA A 353 -11.51 -9.03 16.14
C ALA A 353 -11.43 -7.96 17.22
N LEU A 354 -12.58 -7.45 17.65
CA LEU A 354 -12.66 -6.44 18.70
C LEU A 354 -12.78 -7.14 20.06
N GLU A 355 -11.64 -7.55 20.62
CA GLU A 355 -11.59 -8.23 21.91
C GLU A 355 -10.61 -7.56 22.87
N GLY A 356 -10.90 -7.61 24.17
CA GLY A 356 -9.99 -7.09 25.19
C GLY A 356 -9.75 -5.58 25.05
N ASP A 357 -8.48 -5.18 24.99
CA ASP A 357 -8.08 -3.79 24.81
C ASP A 357 -8.31 -3.24 23.39
N VAL A 358 -8.49 -4.12 22.38
CA VAL A 358 -8.74 -3.70 20.99
C VAL A 358 -10.04 -2.89 20.89
N VAL A 359 -11.05 -3.21 21.70
CA VAL A 359 -12.32 -2.46 21.74
C VAL A 359 -12.08 -1.00 22.13
N GLU A 360 -11.34 -0.77 23.21
CA GLU A 360 -11.04 0.58 23.71
C GLU A 360 -10.18 1.35 22.68
N ARG A 361 -9.19 0.68 22.06
CA ARG A 361 -8.36 1.27 21.00
C ARG A 361 -9.17 1.65 19.75
N PHE A 362 -10.10 0.79 19.33
CA PHE A 362 -10.98 1.05 18.20
C PHE A 362 -11.90 2.25 18.48
N GLU A 363 -12.56 2.28 19.64
CA GLU A 363 -13.42 3.40 20.05
C GLU A 363 -12.65 4.73 20.06
N GLU A 364 -11.44 4.74 20.61
CA GLU A 364 -10.58 5.94 20.66
C GLU A 364 -10.13 6.37 19.26
N THR A 365 -9.75 5.42 18.40
CA THR A 365 -9.40 5.71 17.00
C THR A 365 -10.58 6.31 16.23
N MET A 366 -11.79 5.78 16.41
CA MET A 366 -12.98 6.31 15.75
C MET A 366 -13.34 7.72 16.24
N ALA A 367 -13.10 8.02 17.53
CA ALA A 367 -13.28 9.36 18.07
C ALA A 367 -12.27 10.36 17.47
N LEU A 368 -10.99 9.98 17.33
CA LEU A 368 -9.98 10.80 16.65
C LEU A 368 -10.35 11.08 15.19
N LEU A 369 -10.76 10.03 14.46
CA LEU A 369 -11.25 10.18 13.09
C LEU A 369 -12.46 11.12 13.01
N ALA A 370 -13.41 11.01 13.95
CA ALA A 370 -14.56 11.92 14.03
C ALA A 370 -14.18 13.38 14.24
N ASP A 371 -13.19 13.67 15.07
CA ASP A 371 -12.71 15.05 15.25
C ASP A 371 -12.16 15.63 13.93
N HIS A 372 -11.40 14.85 13.15
CA HIS A 372 -10.91 15.28 11.83
C HIS A 372 -12.03 15.47 10.80
N VAL A 373 -13.00 14.54 10.76
CA VAL A 373 -14.15 14.62 9.85
C VAL A 373 -15.04 15.84 10.19
N GLU A 374 -15.26 16.13 11.48
CA GLU A 374 -16.03 17.30 11.91
C GLU A 374 -15.34 18.63 11.54
N ASN A 375 -14.00 18.65 11.52
CA ASN A 375 -13.22 19.80 11.08
C ASN A 375 -13.15 19.93 9.54
N GLY A 376 -13.49 18.87 8.82
CA GLY A 376 -13.41 18.80 7.35
C GLY A 376 -12.00 18.50 6.85
N ASP A 377 -11.15 17.92 7.70
CA ASP A 377 -9.78 17.55 7.37
C ASP A 377 -9.71 16.16 6.71
N LEU A 378 -10.64 15.27 7.07
CA LEU A 378 -10.76 13.91 6.54
C LEU A 378 -12.19 13.59 6.07
N GLU A 379 -12.30 12.66 5.14
CA GLU A 379 -13.57 12.06 4.69
C GLU A 379 -13.53 10.54 4.82
N VAL A 380 -14.60 9.93 5.34
CA VAL A 380 -14.75 8.47 5.38
C VAL A 380 -15.47 8.00 4.12
N ILE A 381 -14.83 7.13 3.35
CA ILE A 381 -15.33 6.63 2.07
C ILE A 381 -15.48 5.10 2.05
N THR A 382 -16.18 4.59 1.05
CA THR A 382 -16.35 3.16 0.78
C THR A 382 -15.29 2.65 -0.20
N LEU A 383 -15.19 1.32 -0.33
CA LEU A 383 -14.33 0.72 -1.36
C LEU A 383 -14.86 0.95 -2.79
N ALA A 384 -16.17 1.12 -2.94
CA ALA A 384 -16.77 1.49 -4.23
C ALA A 384 -16.38 2.92 -4.66
N ASP A 385 -16.19 3.82 -3.69
CA ASP A 385 -15.65 5.16 -3.98
C ASP A 385 -14.18 5.06 -4.42
N ILE A 386 -13.38 4.19 -3.78
CA ILE A 386 -12.01 3.90 -4.23
C ILE A 386 -12.00 3.37 -5.67
N GLU A 387 -12.73 2.30 -5.94
CA GLU A 387 -12.78 1.65 -7.24
C GLU A 387 -13.18 2.63 -8.36
N SER A 388 -14.19 3.47 -8.10
CA SER A 388 -14.79 4.31 -9.13
C SER A 388 -14.11 5.67 -9.35
N GLU A 389 -13.40 6.19 -8.34
CA GLU A 389 -12.82 7.54 -8.39
C GLU A 389 -11.30 7.59 -8.21
N TYR A 390 -10.70 6.58 -7.56
CA TYR A 390 -9.32 6.64 -7.07
C TYR A 390 -8.44 5.50 -7.56
N VAL A 391 -8.84 4.74 -8.58
CA VAL A 391 -7.96 3.83 -9.31
C VAL A 391 -7.22 4.58 -10.40
N PHE A 392 -5.90 4.40 -10.47
CA PHE A 392 -5.08 5.01 -11.52
C PHE A 392 -5.07 4.12 -12.77
N ASP A 393 -5.66 4.62 -13.84
CA ASP A 393 -5.64 3.95 -15.14
C ASP A 393 -4.37 4.34 -15.91
N ALA A 394 -3.35 3.47 -15.85
CA ALA A 394 -2.09 3.64 -16.56
C ALA A 394 -2.19 3.40 -18.07
N ASP A 395 -3.25 2.73 -18.55
CA ASP A 395 -3.46 2.43 -19.98
C ASP A 395 -4.24 3.54 -20.72
N GLY A 396 -4.85 4.46 -19.96
CA GLY A 396 -5.38 5.73 -20.45
C GLY A 396 -6.67 5.63 -21.28
N GLU A 397 -7.75 5.08 -20.73
CA GLU A 397 -9.11 5.19 -21.32
C GLU A 397 -9.95 6.40 -20.86
#